data_AF-A0A9R1R7T6-F1
#
_entry.id   AF-A0A9R1R7T6-F1
#
_cell.length_a   1.000
_cell.length_b   1.000
_cell.length_c   1.000
_cell.angle_alpha   90.00
_cell.angle_beta   90.00
_cell.angle_gamma   90.00
#
_symmetry.space_group_name_H-M   'P 1'
#
loop_
_entity.id
_entity.type
_entity.pdbx_description
1 polymer ?
#
loop_
_entity_poly.entity_id
_entity_poly.type
_entity_poly.pdbx_seq_one_letter_code
_entity_poly.pdbx_strand_id
1 'polypeptide(L)'
;MAAAEENSSLFLIFILTMIALPLVPYTITRLCHAATKKAKTIHCRCSGCHRSGKYRKSIYKKISNFSTWSNLTILLLWIVVIFLIYYIKLSSREVQVFEPYSILGLEPGASENEIKKSYRRLSIQYHPDKNPDPEAHTYFVESISKAYQALTDPISRENYEKYGHPDGRQGFQMGIALPKFLLNMDGASGGIMLLGIVGLCILFPLMIAVIYLSRSSKYTGNYVMHQTLSTYYYFMKPSLAPSKVMDVFIKAAEYMEMPVRRSDDEPLQKLFVAVRSELNLDLKNIRTEQAKFWKQHPSLVKMELLIQAHLTRESFALTPALVKDYRHMLELAPRLLEELVKVQDCISLFELLSLLIVFLSNWQELCL
;
A
#
# COMPACT_ATOMS: atom_id res chain seq x y z
N MET A 1 26.01 31.36 10.11
CA MET A 1 25.96 30.09 9.35
C MET A 1 25.59 28.91 10.26
N ALA A 2 26.14 28.80 11.48
CA ALA A 2 25.83 27.74 12.46
C ALA A 2 24.33 27.41 12.66
N ALA A 3 23.47 28.41 12.91
CA ALA A 3 22.03 28.18 13.12
C ALA A 3 21.26 27.66 11.88
N ALA A 4 21.84 27.70 10.68
CA ALA A 4 21.23 27.11 9.47
C ALA A 4 21.63 25.63 9.32
N GLU A 5 22.84 25.26 9.72
CA GLU A 5 23.35 23.89 9.71
C GLU A 5 22.69 23.05 10.82
N GLU A 6 22.51 23.63 12.01
CA GLU A 6 21.80 23.00 13.14
C GLU A 6 20.33 22.66 12.80
N ASN A 7 19.63 23.57 12.12
CA ASN A 7 18.25 23.29 11.68
C ASN A 7 18.19 22.18 10.61
N SER A 8 19.24 22.05 9.80
CA SER A 8 19.34 21.01 8.77
C SER A 8 19.55 19.61 9.37
N SER A 9 20.37 19.49 10.42
CA SER A 9 20.58 18.20 11.09
C SER A 9 19.32 17.73 11.83
N LEU A 10 18.61 18.65 12.49
CA LEU A 10 17.32 18.37 13.15
C LEU A 10 16.23 17.95 12.15
N PHE A 11 16.19 18.57 10.97
CA PHE A 11 15.24 18.19 9.91
C PHE A 11 15.45 16.75 9.42
N LEU A 12 16.70 16.33 9.23
CA LEU A 12 17.03 14.98 8.79
C LEU A 12 16.62 13.93 9.82
N ILE A 13 16.80 14.22 11.10
CA ILE A 13 16.33 13.38 12.21
C ILE A 13 14.80 13.30 12.20
N PHE A 14 14.11 14.42 11.97
CA PHE A 14 12.65 14.46 11.85
C PHE A 14 12.13 13.63 10.66
N ILE A 15 12.75 13.74 9.48
CA ILE A 15 12.39 12.90 8.32
C ILE A 15 12.64 11.42 8.64
N LEU A 16 13.77 11.10 9.26
CA LEU A 16 14.13 9.74 9.64
C LEU A 16 13.06 9.13 10.55
N THR A 17 12.58 9.87 11.56
CA THR A 17 11.55 9.39 12.48
C THR A 17 10.20 9.23 11.77
N MET A 18 9.80 10.18 10.92
CA MET A 18 8.56 10.10 10.14
C MET A 18 8.52 8.91 9.18
N ILE A 19 9.66 8.51 8.61
CA ILE A 19 9.76 7.31 7.75
C ILE A 19 9.85 6.04 8.60
N ALA A 20 10.63 6.03 9.68
CA ALA A 20 10.85 4.84 10.50
C ALA A 20 9.59 4.41 11.27
N LEU A 21 8.78 5.36 11.75
CA LEU A 21 7.60 5.11 12.59
C LEU A 21 6.56 4.17 11.93
N PRO A 22 6.19 4.34 10.65
CA PRO A 22 5.34 3.37 9.95
C PRO A 22 6.12 2.16 9.40
N LEU A 23 7.36 2.34 8.96
CA LEU A 23 8.13 1.29 8.27
C LEU A 23 8.50 0.13 9.20
N VAL A 24 8.96 0.42 10.41
CA VAL A 24 9.39 -0.58 11.40
C VAL A 24 8.24 -1.52 11.81
N PRO A 25 7.09 -1.04 12.32
CA PRO A 25 5.99 -1.93 12.69
C PRO A 25 5.43 -2.69 11.48
N TYR A 26 5.39 -2.09 10.29
CA TYR A 26 4.94 -2.77 9.09
C TYR A 26 5.88 -3.92 8.68
N THR A 27 7.19 -3.73 8.77
CA THR A 27 8.16 -4.79 8.48
C THR A 27 8.13 -5.91 9.52
N ILE A 28 7.99 -5.58 10.80
CA ILE A 28 7.85 -6.56 11.89
C ILE A 28 6.58 -7.38 11.71
N THR A 29 5.42 -6.75 11.53
CA THR A 29 4.14 -7.46 11.34
C THR A 29 4.19 -8.39 10.12
N ARG A 30 4.79 -7.95 9.01
CA ARG A 30 4.96 -8.76 7.80
C ARG A 30 5.91 -9.94 8.02
N LEU A 31 7.02 -9.74 8.73
CA LEU A 31 7.97 -10.80 9.06
C LEU A 31 7.35 -11.83 10.02
N CYS A 32 6.64 -11.36 11.05
CA CYS A 32 5.86 -12.21 11.95
C CYS A 32 4.81 -13.01 11.18
N HIS A 33 4.04 -12.39 10.28
CA HIS A 33 3.05 -13.09 9.47
C HIS A 33 3.68 -14.09 8.47
N ALA A 34 4.89 -13.80 7.97
CA ALA A 34 5.64 -14.75 7.15
C ALA A 34 6.13 -15.95 7.96
N ALA A 35 6.55 -15.75 9.21
CA ALA A 35 6.96 -16.80 10.14
C ALA A 35 5.78 -17.64 10.65
N THR A 36 4.60 -17.03 10.87
CA THR A 36 3.40 -17.71 11.39
C THR A 36 2.53 -18.36 10.31
N LYS A 37 2.83 -18.17 9.02
CA LYS A 37 2.20 -18.92 7.92
C LYS A 37 2.55 -20.41 8.02
N LYS A 38 1.88 -21.11 8.91
CA LYS A 38 1.73 -22.57 8.84
C LYS A 38 1.13 -22.87 7.48
N ALA A 39 1.84 -23.64 6.67
CA ALA A 39 1.25 -24.19 5.46
C ALA A 39 0.04 -25.01 5.90
N LYS A 40 -1.18 -24.55 5.58
CA LYS A 40 -2.38 -25.38 5.70
C LYS A 40 -2.20 -26.53 4.71
N THR A 41 -1.65 -27.63 5.20
CA THR A 41 -1.61 -28.90 4.49
C THR A 41 -3.00 -29.51 4.59
N ILE A 42 -3.84 -29.25 3.60
CA ILE A 42 -5.11 -29.95 3.44
C ILE A 42 -4.75 -31.38 3.04
N HIS A 43 -4.98 -32.34 3.94
CA HIS A 43 -4.67 -33.75 3.71
C HIS A 43 -5.86 -34.42 3.01
N CYS A 44 -6.01 -34.16 1.70
CA CYS A 44 -7.05 -34.82 0.90
C CYS A 44 -6.54 -36.19 0.41
N ARG A 45 -7.32 -37.26 0.61
CA ARG A 45 -7.00 -38.66 0.22
C ARG A 45 -7.71 -39.14 -1.04
N CYS A 46 -8.13 -38.25 -1.95
CA CYS A 46 -8.78 -38.66 -3.20
C CYS A 46 -7.76 -38.94 -4.33
N SER A 47 -8.09 -39.90 -5.19
CA SER A 47 -7.25 -40.33 -6.33
C SER A 47 -7.03 -39.21 -7.36
N GLY A 48 -7.97 -38.27 -7.50
CA GLY A 48 -7.85 -37.08 -8.36
C GLY A 48 -6.80 -36.08 -7.88
N CYS A 49 -6.66 -35.88 -6.56
CA CYS A 49 -5.67 -34.96 -5.99
C CYS A 49 -4.24 -35.46 -6.20
N HIS A 50 -4.02 -36.77 -6.09
CA HIS A 50 -2.71 -37.40 -6.29
C HIS A 50 -2.21 -37.26 -7.74
N ARG A 51 -3.12 -37.29 -8.73
CA ARG A 51 -2.79 -37.18 -10.17
C ARG A 51 -2.62 -35.73 -10.66
N SER A 52 -3.24 -34.75 -9.99
CA SER A 52 -3.28 -33.34 -10.44
C SER A 52 -1.99 -32.53 -10.24
N GLY A 53 -0.98 -33.07 -9.54
CA GLY A 53 0.29 -32.36 -9.28
C GLY A 53 0.15 -31.05 -8.50
N LYS A 54 -1.02 -30.75 -7.92
CA LYS A 54 -1.29 -29.50 -7.18
C LYS A 54 -0.43 -29.37 -5.91
N TYR A 55 0.11 -30.47 -5.39
CA TYR A 55 0.97 -30.46 -4.21
C TYR A 55 2.41 -29.99 -4.46
N ARG A 56 2.80 -29.75 -5.72
CA ARG A 56 4.13 -29.24 -6.07
C ARG A 56 4.11 -27.87 -6.72
N LYS A 57 3.09 -27.05 -6.42
CA LYS A 57 3.16 -25.62 -6.71
C LYS A 57 3.91 -24.89 -5.59
N SER A 58 5.23 -24.86 -5.80
CA SER A 58 5.89 -23.60 -6.13
C SER A 58 6.62 -22.83 -5.01
N ILE A 59 7.84 -23.28 -4.71
CA ILE A 59 8.90 -22.45 -4.09
C ILE A 59 9.16 -21.18 -4.94
N TYR A 60 9.07 -21.26 -6.27
CA TYR A 60 9.32 -20.13 -7.19
C TYR A 60 8.25 -19.00 -7.15
N LYS A 61 6.96 -19.33 -7.04
CA LYS A 61 5.82 -18.40 -6.77
C LYS A 61 5.81 -17.86 -5.34
N LYS A 62 6.47 -18.54 -4.38
CA LYS A 62 6.76 -18.00 -3.05
C LYS A 62 7.78 -16.87 -3.14
N ILE A 63 8.78 -17.01 -4.03
CA ILE A 63 9.76 -15.98 -4.38
C ILE A 63 9.13 -14.86 -5.24
N SER A 64 8.24 -15.17 -6.20
CA SER A 64 7.57 -14.14 -7.01
C SER A 64 6.61 -13.27 -6.20
N ASN A 65 5.99 -13.83 -5.15
CA ASN A 65 5.16 -13.05 -4.22
C ASN A 65 6.00 -12.21 -3.23
N PHE A 66 7.25 -12.62 -2.98
CA PHE A 66 8.25 -11.80 -2.28
C PHE A 66 8.83 -10.70 -3.17
N SER A 67 8.71 -10.81 -4.49
CA SER A 67 9.00 -9.73 -5.45
C SER A 67 7.73 -9.05 -5.96
N THR A 68 6.75 -8.86 -5.09
CA THR A 68 5.65 -7.91 -5.37
C THR A 68 6.17 -6.49 -5.18
N TRP A 69 5.70 -5.55 -5.99
CA TRP A 69 6.10 -4.12 -5.98
C TRP A 69 6.15 -3.51 -4.56
N SER A 70 5.27 -3.98 -3.66
CA SER A 70 5.26 -3.64 -2.23
C SER A 70 6.52 -4.06 -1.44
N ASN A 71 7.20 -5.16 -1.75
CA ASN A 71 8.46 -5.51 -1.08
C ASN A 71 9.63 -4.66 -1.59
N LEU A 72 9.60 -4.32 -2.88
CA LEU A 72 10.64 -3.48 -3.48
C LEU A 72 10.56 -2.05 -2.93
N THR A 73 9.35 -1.52 -2.69
CA THR A 73 9.19 -0.21 -2.03
C THR A 73 9.67 -0.22 -0.58
N ILE A 74 9.43 -1.30 0.18
CA ILE A 74 9.95 -1.44 1.56
C ILE A 74 11.48 -1.47 1.57
N LEU A 75 12.08 -2.26 0.69
CA LEU A 75 13.53 -2.37 0.58
C LEU A 75 14.16 -1.02 0.23
N LEU A 76 13.57 -0.30 -0.74
CA LEU A 76 14.00 1.04 -1.11
C LEU A 76 13.88 2.03 0.06
N LEU A 77 12.78 1.98 0.83
CA LEU A 77 12.63 2.81 2.03
C LEU A 77 13.69 2.52 3.10
N TRP A 78 14.07 1.26 3.30
CA TRP A 78 15.18 0.91 4.21
C TRP A 78 16.53 1.42 3.70
N ILE A 79 16.79 1.37 2.39
CA ILE A 79 18.00 1.97 1.80
C ILE A 79 18.03 3.48 2.07
N VAL A 80 16.90 4.17 1.90
CA VAL A 80 16.78 5.61 2.19
C VAL A 80 17.04 5.89 3.69
N VAL A 81 16.50 5.08 4.59
CA VAL A 81 16.76 5.18 6.04
C VAL A 81 18.25 5.01 6.36
N ILE A 82 18.91 4.00 5.78
CA ILE A 82 20.35 3.76 5.98
C ILE A 82 21.18 4.92 5.44
N PHE A 83 20.83 5.43 4.27
CA PHE A 83 21.49 6.59 3.67
C PHE A 83 21.33 7.84 4.53
N LEU A 84 20.12 8.10 5.06
CA LEU A 84 19.86 9.21 5.97
C LEU A 84 20.68 9.09 7.27
N ILE A 85 20.77 7.89 7.85
CA ILE A 85 21.59 7.65 9.06
C ILE A 85 23.07 7.90 8.76
N TYR A 86 23.56 7.43 7.61
CA TYR A 86 24.94 7.69 7.18
C TYR A 86 25.20 9.19 7.00
N TYR A 87 24.27 9.89 6.37
CA TYR A 87 24.36 11.33 6.14
C TYR A 87 24.29 12.13 7.46
N ILE A 88 23.43 11.75 8.40
CA ILE A 88 23.38 12.35 9.74
C ILE A 88 24.72 12.13 10.45
N LYS A 89 25.27 10.91 10.42
CA LYS A 89 26.58 10.61 11.02
C LYS A 89 27.69 11.47 10.43
N LEU A 90 27.64 11.77 9.13
CA LEU A 90 28.59 12.66 8.47
C LEU A 90 28.40 14.14 8.87
N SER A 91 27.16 14.55 9.14
CA SER A 91 26.81 15.94 9.42
C SER A 91 26.89 16.32 10.91
N SER A 92 26.81 15.36 11.83
CA SER A 92 26.88 15.62 13.27
C SER A 92 28.32 15.93 13.69
N ARG A 93 28.70 17.21 13.71
CA ARG A 93 29.82 17.70 14.52
C ARG A 93 29.34 17.80 15.97
N GLU A 94 30.13 17.33 16.92
CA GLU A 94 29.82 17.37 18.35
C GLU A 94 29.56 18.82 18.78
N VAL A 95 28.36 19.11 19.27
CA VAL A 95 28.04 20.39 19.92
C VAL A 95 28.80 20.39 21.24
N GLN A 96 29.95 21.05 21.28
CA GLN A 96 30.68 21.24 22.53
C GLN A 96 29.87 22.15 23.44
N VAL A 97 29.51 21.63 24.62
CA VAL A 97 28.89 22.42 25.69
C VAL A 97 29.89 23.52 26.07
N PHE A 98 29.46 24.78 25.99
CA PHE A 98 30.34 25.92 26.24
C PHE A 98 30.68 26.01 27.73
N GLU A 99 31.88 25.55 28.09
CA GLU A 99 32.40 25.58 29.45
C GLU A 99 33.60 26.55 29.54
N PRO A 100 33.41 27.80 30.03
CA PRO A 100 34.44 28.83 30.04
C PRO A 100 35.70 28.45 30.83
N TYR A 101 35.54 27.74 31.94
CA TYR A 101 36.65 27.30 32.79
C TYR A 101 37.52 26.25 32.10
N SER A 102 36.90 25.23 31.46
CA SER A 102 37.65 24.18 30.75
C SER A 102 38.29 24.71 29.46
N ILE A 103 37.66 25.66 28.75
CA ILE A 103 38.24 26.35 27.58
C ILE A 103 39.52 27.12 27.96
N LEU A 104 39.54 27.78 29.13
CA LEU A 104 40.73 28.47 29.64
C LEU A 104 41.70 27.55 30.40
N GLY A 105 41.36 26.27 30.58
CA GLY A 105 42.16 25.31 31.34
C GLY A 105 42.30 25.65 32.82
N LEU A 106 41.24 26.16 33.43
CA LEU A 106 41.15 26.56 34.83
C LEU A 106 40.12 25.71 35.58
N GLU A 107 40.28 25.60 36.89
CA GLU A 107 39.27 24.97 37.74
C GLU A 107 38.10 25.94 38.01
N PRO A 108 36.87 25.42 38.24
CA PRO A 108 35.74 26.24 38.64
C PRO A 108 36.05 27.00 39.92
N GLY A 109 35.87 28.33 39.91
CA GLY A 109 36.17 29.18 41.07
C GLY A 109 37.55 29.87 41.04
N ALA A 110 38.30 29.76 39.94
CA ALA A 110 39.55 30.50 39.75
C ALA A 110 39.40 32.02 39.98
N SER A 111 40.47 32.63 40.48
CA SER A 111 40.53 34.08 40.73
C SER A 111 40.64 34.87 39.43
N GLU A 112 40.21 36.14 39.42
CA GLU A 112 40.33 37.00 38.23
C GLU A 112 41.77 37.14 37.72
N ASN A 113 42.75 37.11 38.63
CA ASN A 113 44.16 37.17 38.28
C ASN A 113 44.63 35.92 37.51
N GLU A 114 44.12 34.74 37.88
CA GLU A 114 44.39 33.48 37.17
C GLU A 114 43.70 33.43 35.82
N ILE A 115 42.47 33.93 35.73
CA ILE A 115 41.71 34.07 34.47
C ILE A 115 42.47 34.97 33.48
N LYS A 116 42.92 36.15 33.92
CA LYS A 116 43.71 37.07 33.08
C LYS A 116 45.05 36.46 32.66
N LYS A 117 45.71 35.74 33.56
CA LYS A 117 46.99 35.07 33.27
C LYS A 117 46.83 33.96 32.23
N SER A 118 45.81 33.12 32.37
CA SER A 118 45.54 32.04 31.41
C SER A 118 45.12 32.60 30.04
N TYR A 119 44.24 33.61 30.03
CA TYR A 119 43.84 34.30 28.80
C TYR A 119 45.05 34.88 28.07
N ARG A 120 45.97 35.56 28.77
CA ARG A 120 47.19 36.11 28.15
C ARG A 120 48.10 35.02 27.56
N ARG A 121 48.17 33.85 28.20
CA ARG A 121 48.96 32.71 27.68
C ARG A 121 48.34 32.16 26.40
N LEU A 122 47.03 31.90 26.41
CA LEU A 122 46.29 31.36 25.28
C LEU A 122 46.17 32.35 24.12
N SER A 123 46.01 33.64 24.42
CA SER A 123 45.92 34.68 23.39
C SER A 123 47.21 34.82 22.59
N ILE A 124 48.38 34.64 23.21
CA ILE A 124 49.65 34.64 22.49
C ILE A 124 49.80 33.42 21.59
N GLN A 125 49.27 32.27 22.02
CA GLN A 125 49.37 30.99 21.30
C GLN A 125 48.43 30.93 20.09
N TYR A 126 47.23 31.50 20.21
CA TYR A 126 46.18 31.47 19.18
C TYR A 126 45.95 32.85 18.52
N HIS A 127 46.88 33.79 18.65
CA HIS A 127 46.75 35.10 18.02
C HIS A 127 46.79 34.99 16.48
N PRO A 128 45.90 35.66 15.73
CA PRO A 128 45.89 35.62 14.26
C PRO A 128 47.20 36.11 13.62
N ASP A 129 47.91 37.00 14.31
CA ASP A 129 49.18 37.56 13.84
C ASP A 129 50.38 36.62 14.08
N LYS A 130 50.27 35.66 15.01
CA LYS A 130 51.36 34.76 15.41
C LYS A 130 51.17 33.32 14.93
N ASN A 131 49.93 32.94 14.64
CA ASN A 131 49.59 31.60 14.17
C ASN A 131 48.88 31.70 12.81
N PRO A 132 49.47 31.17 11.72
CA PRO A 132 48.87 31.22 10.38
C PRO A 132 47.70 30.25 10.18
N ASP A 133 47.39 29.37 11.13
CA ASP A 133 46.31 28.40 11.00
C ASP A 133 44.91 29.07 11.11
N PRO A 134 44.02 28.88 10.11
CA PRO A 134 42.69 29.49 10.13
C PRO A 134 41.80 28.92 11.26
N GLU A 135 41.98 27.65 11.63
CA GLU A 135 41.24 27.02 12.75
C GLU A 135 41.65 27.58 14.11
N ALA A 136 42.91 27.97 14.27
CA ALA A 136 43.41 28.61 15.50
C ALA A 136 42.75 29.98 15.70
N HIS A 137 42.53 30.72 14.61
CA HIS A 137 41.84 32.00 14.65
C HIS A 137 40.36 31.85 15.05
N THR A 138 39.64 30.89 14.45
CA THR A 138 38.25 30.63 14.80
C THR A 138 38.12 30.20 16.26
N TYR A 139 38.99 29.31 16.75
CA TYR A 139 38.99 28.88 18.14
C TYR A 139 39.27 30.04 19.12
N PHE A 140 40.17 30.96 18.77
CA PHE A 140 40.45 32.13 19.59
C PHE A 140 39.23 33.05 19.74
N VAL A 141 38.58 33.39 18.63
CA VAL A 141 37.43 34.31 18.62
C VAL A 141 36.18 33.64 19.19
N GLU A 142 35.90 32.39 18.80
CA GLU A 142 34.66 31.70 19.15
C GLU A 142 34.68 31.10 20.55
N SER A 143 35.84 30.65 21.04
CA SER A 143 35.95 29.93 22.31
C SER A 143 36.71 30.76 23.35
N ILE A 144 37.98 31.11 23.11
CA ILE A 144 38.85 31.72 24.13
C ILE A 144 38.36 33.13 24.52
N SER A 145 38.07 33.99 23.54
CA SER A 145 37.62 35.36 23.78
C SER A 145 36.26 35.39 24.49
N LYS A 146 35.32 34.53 24.08
CA LYS A 146 34.00 34.42 24.72
C LYS A 146 34.10 33.88 26.14
N ALA A 147 34.96 32.88 26.38
CA ALA A 147 35.17 32.31 27.71
C ALA A 147 35.74 33.36 28.68
N TYR A 148 36.69 34.17 28.23
CA TYR A 148 37.23 35.26 29.02
C TYR A 148 36.16 36.33 29.33
N GLN A 149 35.36 36.73 28.34
CA GLN A 149 34.26 37.69 28.55
C GLN A 149 33.23 37.17 29.55
N ALA A 150 32.84 35.90 29.43
CA ALA A 150 31.89 35.24 30.33
C ALA A 150 32.34 35.24 31.79
N LEU A 151 33.64 35.11 32.05
CA LEU A 151 34.20 35.02 33.41
C LEU A 151 34.69 36.37 33.98
N THR A 152 34.88 37.38 33.14
CA THR A 152 35.40 38.69 33.55
C THR A 152 34.28 39.65 33.97
N ASP A 153 33.12 39.58 33.31
CA ASP A 153 31.97 40.40 33.68
C ASP A 153 31.23 39.78 34.88
N PRO A 154 31.07 40.51 36.01
CA PRO A 154 30.45 39.95 37.21
C PRO A 154 29.01 39.45 36.96
N ILE A 155 28.26 40.13 36.09
CA ILE A 155 26.89 39.75 35.75
C ILE A 155 26.89 38.43 34.96
N SER A 156 27.73 38.35 33.92
CA SER A 156 27.89 37.14 33.11
C SER A 156 28.39 35.94 33.91
N ARG A 157 29.28 36.16 34.88
CA ARG A 157 29.79 35.11 35.77
C ARG A 157 28.70 34.59 36.71
N GLU A 158 27.94 35.48 37.36
CA GLU A 158 26.82 35.09 38.21
C GLU A 158 25.76 34.32 37.40
N ASN A 159 25.47 34.77 36.17
CA ASN A 159 24.57 34.10 35.25
C ASN A 159 25.06 32.69 34.88
N TYR A 160 26.34 32.52 34.60
CA TYR A 160 26.92 31.22 34.30
C TYR A 160 26.85 30.28 35.52
N GLU A 161 27.17 30.76 36.72
CA GLU A 161 27.11 29.97 37.96
C GLU A 161 25.67 29.56 38.31
N LYS A 162 24.68 30.39 37.98
CA LYS A 162 23.27 30.16 38.31
C LYS A 162 22.48 29.40 37.23
N TYR A 163 22.82 29.59 35.96
CA TYR A 163 22.06 29.07 34.81
C TYR A 163 22.90 28.19 33.86
N GLY A 164 24.22 28.08 34.07
CA GLY A 164 25.12 27.32 33.19
C GLY A 164 25.43 28.00 31.86
N HIS A 165 25.05 29.28 31.66
CA HIS A 165 25.29 30.03 30.43
C HIS A 165 25.56 31.52 30.73
N PRO A 166 26.53 32.18 30.07
CA PRO A 166 26.89 33.59 30.35
C PRO A 166 25.74 34.58 30.15
N ASP A 167 24.88 34.34 29.16
CA ASP A 167 23.71 35.19 28.86
C ASP A 167 22.53 35.04 29.85
N GLY A 168 22.66 34.20 30.88
CA GLY A 168 21.63 33.96 31.89
C GLY A 168 20.56 32.97 31.46
N ARG A 169 19.34 33.13 31.98
CA ARG A 169 18.22 32.22 31.69
C ARG A 169 17.86 32.31 30.21
N GLN A 170 18.32 31.34 29.43
CA GLN A 170 17.89 31.21 28.04
C GLN A 170 16.38 30.92 28.01
N GLY A 171 15.63 31.76 27.29
CA GLY A 171 14.26 31.44 26.95
C GLY A 171 14.24 30.18 26.08
N PHE A 172 13.28 29.29 26.30
CA PHE A 172 13.04 28.17 25.39
C PHE A 172 12.72 28.73 23.99
N GLN A 173 13.71 28.77 23.10
CA GLN A 173 13.48 29.08 21.70
C GLN A 173 12.98 27.80 21.01
N MET A 174 11.68 27.74 20.74
CA MET A 174 11.10 26.68 19.92
C MET A 174 11.49 26.92 18.45
N GLY A 175 12.55 26.25 18.00
CA GLY A 175 12.87 26.13 16.59
C GLY A 175 12.00 25.08 15.92
N ILE A 176 11.36 25.42 14.80
CA ILE A 176 10.78 24.42 13.91
C ILE A 176 11.95 23.77 13.16
N ALA A 177 12.03 22.44 13.18
CA ALA A 177 13.06 21.68 12.47
C ALA A 177 12.89 21.71 10.93
N LEU A 178 12.30 22.77 10.36
CA LEU A 178 12.21 22.94 8.92
C LEU A 178 13.45 23.69 8.41
N PRO A 179 14.03 23.23 7.29
CA PRO A 179 15.18 23.88 6.71
C PRO A 179 14.75 25.20 6.08
N LYS A 180 15.63 26.21 6.16
CA LYS A 180 15.31 27.58 5.73
C LYS A 180 14.97 27.68 4.24
N PHE A 181 15.47 26.76 3.40
CA PHE A 181 15.13 26.71 1.97
C PHE A 181 13.65 26.42 1.69
N LEU A 182 12.92 25.75 2.61
CA LEU A 182 11.48 25.51 2.46
C LEU A 182 10.64 26.73 2.86
N LEU A 183 11.19 27.63 3.67
CA LEU A 183 10.47 28.77 4.25
C LEU A 183 10.82 30.11 3.58
N ASN A 184 12.02 30.23 3.01
CA ASN A 184 12.39 31.42 2.25
C ASN A 184 11.46 31.51 1.02
N MET A 185 10.79 32.64 0.82
CA MET A 185 9.89 32.87 -0.32
C MET A 185 10.64 33.31 -1.59
N ASP A 186 11.94 33.04 -1.67
CA ASP A 186 12.80 33.39 -2.79
C ASP A 186 12.49 32.45 -3.98
N GLY A 187 11.44 32.77 -4.75
CA GLY A 187 11.11 32.25 -6.09
C GLY A 187 11.05 30.73 -6.29
N ALA A 188 12.17 30.02 -6.15
CA ALA A 188 12.34 28.60 -6.41
C ALA A 188 11.61 27.68 -5.41
N SER A 189 11.58 28.05 -4.13
CA SER A 189 10.92 27.30 -3.03
C SER A 189 9.41 27.54 -2.99
N GLY A 190 8.95 28.74 -3.35
CA GLY A 190 7.53 29.08 -3.44
C GLY A 190 6.78 28.21 -4.47
N GLY A 191 7.44 27.88 -5.60
CA GLY A 191 6.89 26.97 -6.60
C GLY A 191 6.65 25.56 -6.06
N ILE A 192 7.54 25.05 -5.20
CA ILE A 192 7.43 23.72 -4.60
C ILE A 192 6.28 23.68 -3.59
N MET A 193 6.13 24.71 -2.74
CA MET A 193 4.99 24.80 -1.81
C MET A 193 3.66 24.92 -2.56
N LEU A 194 3.59 25.73 -3.61
CA LEU A 194 2.37 25.89 -4.41
C LEU A 194 1.98 24.59 -5.12
N LEU A 195 2.95 23.87 -5.71
CA LEU A 195 2.71 22.54 -6.26
C LEU A 195 2.24 21.53 -5.20
N GLY A 196 2.83 21.57 -4.01
CA GLY A 196 2.42 20.72 -2.89
C GLY A 196 0.97 20.97 -2.46
N ILE A 197 0.58 22.23 -2.32
CA ILE A 197 -0.79 22.61 -1.94
C ILE A 197 -1.77 22.25 -3.05
N VAL A 198 -1.48 22.57 -4.31
CA VAL A 198 -2.37 22.22 -5.44
C VAL A 198 -2.49 20.69 -5.59
N GLY A 199 -1.39 19.96 -5.46
CA GLY A 199 -1.37 18.51 -5.54
C GLY A 199 -2.19 17.85 -4.43
N LEU A 200 -1.99 18.27 -3.18
CA LEU A 200 -2.60 17.63 -2.01
C LEU A 200 -4.04 18.11 -1.75
N CYS A 201 -4.33 19.39 -1.95
CA CYS A 201 -5.64 19.97 -1.64
C CYS A 201 -6.62 19.93 -2.82
N ILE A 202 -6.14 19.94 -4.07
CA ILE A 202 -7.01 19.99 -5.25
C ILE A 202 -6.97 18.66 -6.01
N LEU A 203 -5.78 18.24 -6.47
CA LEU A 203 -5.67 17.06 -7.33
C LEU A 203 -6.00 15.76 -6.59
N PHE A 204 -5.53 15.59 -5.36
CA PHE A 204 -5.76 14.37 -4.59
C PHE A 204 -7.25 14.14 -4.26
N PRO A 205 -8.02 15.13 -3.73
CA PRO A 205 -9.46 14.98 -3.56
C PRO A 205 -10.20 14.80 -4.88
N LEU A 206 -9.80 15.48 -5.96
CA LEU A 206 -10.40 15.26 -7.29
C LEU A 206 -10.19 13.84 -7.79
N MET A 207 -8.98 13.30 -7.63
CA MET A 207 -8.64 11.95 -8.06
C MET A 207 -9.45 10.91 -7.27
N ILE A 208 -9.58 11.08 -5.96
CA ILE A 208 -10.45 10.24 -5.13
C ILE A 208 -11.91 10.39 -5.55
N ALA A 209 -12.40 11.61 -5.76
CA ALA A 209 -13.77 11.87 -6.17
C ALA A 209 -14.08 11.21 -7.52
N VAL A 210 -13.20 11.33 -8.51
CA VAL A 210 -13.36 10.70 -9.83
C VAL A 210 -13.34 9.18 -9.73
N ILE A 211 -12.43 8.59 -8.94
CA ILE A 211 -12.41 7.13 -8.73
C ILE A 211 -13.68 6.66 -8.00
N TYR A 212 -14.10 7.40 -6.98
CA TYR A 212 -15.27 7.07 -6.19
C TYR A 212 -16.54 7.17 -7.04
N LEU A 213 -16.72 8.30 -7.74
CA LEU A 213 -17.87 8.53 -8.62
C LEU A 213 -17.90 7.54 -9.79
N SER A 214 -16.76 7.28 -10.45
CA SER A 214 -16.72 6.31 -11.54
C SER A 214 -17.07 4.89 -11.08
N ARG A 215 -16.63 4.47 -9.89
CA ARG A 215 -16.99 3.17 -9.32
C ARG A 215 -18.43 3.11 -8.84
N SER A 216 -18.88 4.13 -8.13
CA SER A 216 -20.25 4.23 -7.60
C SER A 216 -21.30 4.31 -8.70
N SER A 217 -20.96 4.86 -9.87
CA SER A 217 -21.85 4.88 -11.03
C SER A 217 -21.93 3.52 -11.75
N LYS A 218 -20.92 2.66 -11.62
CA LYS A 218 -20.85 1.37 -12.34
C LYS A 218 -21.44 0.21 -11.54
N TYR A 219 -21.25 0.20 -10.22
CA TYR A 219 -21.60 -0.92 -9.34
C TYR A 219 -22.57 -0.54 -8.23
N THR A 220 -23.47 -1.45 -7.89
CA THR A 220 -24.35 -1.39 -6.70
C THR A 220 -23.59 -1.74 -5.41
N GLY A 221 -24.25 -1.61 -4.25
CA GLY A 221 -23.66 -1.88 -2.93
C GLY A 221 -23.06 -3.28 -2.76
N ASN A 222 -23.59 -4.27 -3.51
CA ASN A 222 -23.11 -5.65 -3.53
C ASN A 222 -22.06 -5.95 -4.62
N TYR A 223 -21.42 -4.93 -5.20
CA TYR A 223 -20.44 -5.06 -6.29
C TYR A 223 -20.97 -5.78 -7.56
N VAL A 224 -22.26 -5.61 -7.84
CA VAL A 224 -22.93 -6.06 -9.08
C VAL A 224 -23.20 -4.84 -9.96
N MET A 225 -23.03 -4.98 -11.27
CA MET A 225 -23.19 -3.90 -12.23
C MET A 225 -24.66 -3.46 -12.31
N HIS A 226 -24.90 -2.15 -12.45
CA HIS A 226 -26.27 -1.64 -12.65
C HIS A 226 -26.93 -2.18 -13.92
N GLN A 227 -26.14 -2.48 -14.96
CA GLN A 227 -26.62 -3.08 -16.21
C GLN A 227 -27.19 -4.50 -15.98
N THR A 228 -26.57 -5.28 -15.09
CA THR A 228 -27.05 -6.61 -14.72
C THR A 228 -28.37 -6.54 -14.00
N LEU A 229 -28.48 -5.64 -13.04
CA LEU A 229 -29.72 -5.42 -12.30
C LEU A 229 -30.87 -4.99 -13.23
N SER A 230 -30.61 -4.06 -14.15
CA SER A 230 -31.58 -3.64 -15.18
C SER A 230 -32.02 -4.82 -16.06
N THR A 231 -31.07 -5.69 -16.44
CA THR A 231 -31.34 -6.88 -17.25
C THR A 231 -32.20 -7.88 -16.49
N TYR A 232 -31.91 -8.11 -15.21
CA TYR A 232 -32.72 -8.97 -14.35
C TYR A 232 -34.14 -8.42 -14.20
N TYR A 233 -34.31 -7.14 -13.83
CA TYR A 233 -35.66 -6.55 -13.75
C TYR A 233 -36.44 -6.60 -15.07
N TYR A 234 -35.77 -6.48 -16.22
CA TYR A 234 -36.43 -6.54 -17.52
C TYR A 234 -36.92 -7.95 -17.88
N PHE A 235 -36.10 -8.98 -17.61
CA PHE A 235 -36.41 -10.36 -18.00
C PHE A 235 -37.19 -11.14 -16.92
N MET A 236 -37.11 -10.72 -15.66
CA MET A 236 -37.81 -11.34 -14.53
C MET A 236 -39.26 -10.85 -14.49
N LYS A 237 -40.16 -11.61 -15.13
CA LYS A 237 -41.62 -11.41 -15.02
C LYS A 237 -42.18 -12.35 -13.95
N PRO A 238 -43.26 -11.97 -13.24
CA PRO A 238 -43.85 -12.80 -12.19
C PRO A 238 -44.42 -14.14 -12.70
N SER A 239 -44.68 -14.27 -14.00
CA SER A 239 -45.16 -15.50 -14.65
C SER A 239 -44.06 -16.33 -15.33
N LEU A 240 -42.78 -16.02 -15.07
CA LEU A 240 -41.66 -16.72 -15.71
C LEU A 240 -41.55 -18.16 -15.20
N ALA A 241 -41.46 -19.10 -16.13
CA ALA A 241 -41.25 -20.51 -15.80
C ALA A 241 -39.90 -20.69 -15.07
N PRO A 242 -39.82 -21.57 -14.06
CA PRO A 242 -38.60 -21.81 -13.28
C PRO A 242 -37.42 -22.26 -14.15
N SER A 243 -37.71 -23.04 -15.21
CA SER A 243 -36.71 -23.48 -16.19
C SER A 243 -36.04 -22.33 -16.96
N LYS A 244 -36.68 -21.17 -17.04
CA LYS A 244 -36.17 -19.97 -17.72
C LYS A 244 -35.40 -19.01 -16.81
N VAL A 245 -35.39 -19.25 -15.50
CA VAL A 245 -34.62 -18.44 -14.54
C VAL A 245 -33.12 -18.57 -14.81
N MET A 246 -32.66 -19.78 -15.17
CA MET A 246 -31.27 -20.03 -15.55
C MET A 246 -30.84 -19.19 -16.76
N ASP A 247 -31.71 -19.11 -17.79
CA ASP A 247 -31.48 -18.28 -18.99
C ASP A 247 -31.38 -16.78 -18.66
N VAL A 248 -32.05 -16.33 -17.58
CA VAL A 248 -31.94 -14.94 -17.10
C VAL A 248 -30.64 -14.72 -16.33
N PHE A 249 -30.25 -15.66 -15.47
CA PHE A 249 -29.01 -15.60 -14.70
C PHE A 249 -27.77 -15.50 -15.60
N ILE A 250 -27.74 -16.21 -16.73
CA ILE A 250 -26.62 -16.16 -17.68
C ILE A 250 -26.46 -14.79 -18.35
N LYS A 251 -27.53 -13.99 -18.41
CA LYS A 251 -27.54 -12.67 -19.05
C LYS A 251 -26.93 -11.54 -18.20
N ALA A 252 -26.29 -11.87 -17.08
CA ALA A 252 -25.55 -10.88 -16.30
C ALA A 252 -24.47 -10.17 -17.15
N ALA A 253 -24.33 -8.85 -16.99
CA ALA A 253 -23.35 -8.06 -17.72
C ALA A 253 -21.91 -8.48 -17.37
N GLU A 254 -21.65 -8.91 -16.13
CA GLU A 254 -20.36 -9.44 -15.68
C GLU A 254 -19.95 -10.69 -16.47
N TYR A 255 -20.93 -11.53 -16.80
CA TYR A 255 -20.72 -12.71 -17.62
C TYR A 255 -20.55 -12.37 -19.10
N MET A 256 -21.20 -11.32 -19.58
CA MET A 256 -21.01 -10.81 -20.95
C MET A 256 -19.62 -10.18 -21.15
N GLU A 257 -19.09 -9.47 -20.15
CA GLU A 257 -17.74 -8.87 -20.18
C GLU A 257 -16.61 -9.91 -20.21
N MET A 258 -16.90 -11.20 -19.98
CA MET A 258 -15.86 -12.22 -19.97
C MET A 258 -15.26 -12.48 -21.36
N PRO A 259 -13.92 -12.57 -21.45
CA PRO A 259 -13.24 -12.67 -22.74
C PRO A 259 -13.51 -14.03 -23.40
N VAL A 260 -13.97 -13.99 -24.64
CA VAL A 260 -14.05 -15.16 -25.51
C VAL A 260 -12.80 -15.20 -26.38
N ARG A 261 -12.00 -16.26 -26.23
CA ARG A 261 -10.77 -16.45 -27.02
C ARG A 261 -11.09 -17.36 -28.20
N ARG A 262 -10.48 -17.13 -29.36
CA ARG A 262 -10.63 -18.02 -30.53
C ARG A 262 -10.15 -19.45 -30.28
N SER A 263 -9.23 -19.62 -29.32
CA SER A 263 -8.79 -20.95 -28.85
C SER A 263 -9.89 -21.74 -28.14
N ASP A 264 -10.97 -21.09 -27.73
CA ASP A 264 -12.03 -21.69 -26.94
C ASP A 264 -13.10 -22.35 -27.83
N ASP A 265 -13.10 -22.11 -29.15
CA ASP A 265 -14.13 -22.60 -30.07
C ASP A 265 -14.19 -24.14 -30.13
N GLU A 266 -13.05 -24.80 -30.31
CA GLU A 266 -12.97 -26.27 -30.33
C GLU A 266 -13.38 -26.93 -28.99
N PRO A 267 -12.85 -26.52 -27.81
CA PRO A 267 -13.28 -27.11 -26.54
C PRO A 267 -14.74 -26.77 -26.20
N LEU A 268 -15.26 -25.61 -26.58
CA LEU A 268 -16.68 -25.28 -26.38
C LEU A 268 -17.59 -26.16 -27.24
N GLN A 269 -17.20 -26.48 -28.48
CA GLN A 269 -17.96 -27.43 -29.30
C GLN A 269 -17.98 -28.84 -28.69
N LYS A 270 -16.84 -29.32 -28.17
CA LYS A 270 -16.78 -30.61 -27.46
C LYS A 270 -17.67 -30.61 -26.21
N LEU A 271 -17.64 -29.53 -25.45
CA LEU A 271 -18.47 -29.36 -24.26
C LEU A 271 -19.96 -29.30 -24.62
N PHE A 272 -20.32 -28.59 -25.70
CA PHE A 272 -21.68 -28.55 -26.19
C PHE A 272 -22.21 -29.95 -26.51
N VAL A 273 -21.43 -30.82 -27.16
CA VAL A 273 -21.86 -32.19 -27.48
C VAL A 273 -22.14 -33.01 -26.22
N ALA A 274 -21.30 -32.87 -25.21
CA ALA A 274 -21.43 -33.62 -23.96
C ALA A 274 -22.64 -33.16 -23.13
N VAL A 275 -22.89 -31.85 -23.12
CA VAL A 275 -23.92 -31.23 -22.28
C VAL A 275 -25.27 -31.06 -23.01
N ARG A 276 -25.31 -31.28 -24.33
CA ARG A 276 -26.47 -31.03 -25.22
C ARG A 276 -27.80 -31.58 -24.71
N SER A 277 -27.80 -32.77 -24.11
CA SER A 277 -29.03 -33.45 -23.67
C SER A 277 -29.72 -32.72 -22.52
N GLU A 278 -28.98 -31.92 -21.77
CA GLU A 278 -29.44 -31.22 -20.58
C GLU A 278 -29.71 -29.74 -20.84
N LEU A 279 -29.41 -29.24 -22.05
CA LEU A 279 -29.85 -27.92 -22.48
C LEU A 279 -31.38 -27.95 -22.71
N ASN A 280 -32.07 -26.89 -22.30
CA ASN A 280 -33.51 -26.66 -22.50
C ASN A 280 -33.86 -26.41 -24.00
N LEU A 281 -33.39 -27.26 -24.90
CA LEU A 281 -33.67 -27.21 -26.34
C LEU A 281 -34.90 -28.05 -26.65
N ASP A 282 -35.88 -27.48 -27.37
CA ASP A 282 -37.08 -28.21 -27.76
C ASP A 282 -36.74 -29.41 -28.67
N LEU A 283 -37.04 -30.63 -28.19
CA LEU A 283 -36.75 -31.88 -28.90
C LEU A 283 -37.39 -31.98 -30.29
N LYS A 284 -38.44 -31.19 -30.56
CA LYS A 284 -39.17 -31.21 -31.84
C LYS A 284 -38.41 -30.52 -32.99
N ASN A 285 -37.48 -29.62 -32.68
CA ASN A 285 -36.81 -28.74 -33.66
C ASN A 285 -35.30 -28.57 -33.39
N ILE A 286 -34.65 -29.68 -33.04
CA ILE A 286 -33.27 -29.71 -32.54
C ILE A 286 -32.25 -29.01 -33.45
N ARG A 287 -32.35 -29.17 -34.78
CA ARG A 287 -31.41 -28.56 -35.74
C ARG A 287 -31.55 -27.03 -35.81
N THR A 288 -32.77 -26.53 -35.78
CA THR A 288 -33.05 -25.09 -35.82
C THR A 288 -32.72 -24.41 -34.50
N GLU A 289 -33.00 -25.07 -33.37
CA GLU A 289 -32.66 -24.55 -32.04
C GLU A 289 -31.15 -24.54 -31.81
N GLN A 290 -30.42 -25.55 -32.29
CA GLN A 290 -28.95 -25.54 -32.27
C GLN A 290 -28.38 -24.36 -33.07
N ALA A 291 -28.94 -24.07 -34.25
CA ALA A 291 -28.51 -22.91 -35.04
C ALA A 291 -28.85 -21.57 -34.36
N LYS A 292 -29.96 -21.49 -33.61
CA LYS A 292 -30.31 -20.30 -32.82
C LYS A 292 -29.37 -20.10 -31.63
N PHE A 293 -28.99 -21.18 -30.95
CA PHE A 293 -28.07 -21.17 -29.82
C PHE A 293 -26.71 -20.56 -30.21
N TRP A 294 -26.07 -21.06 -31.26
CA TRP A 294 -24.78 -20.56 -31.73
C TRP A 294 -24.83 -19.15 -32.36
N LYS A 295 -26.04 -18.64 -32.69
CA LYS A 295 -26.24 -17.27 -33.17
C LYS A 295 -26.31 -16.23 -32.04
N GLN A 296 -26.40 -16.65 -30.79
CA GLN A 296 -26.37 -15.75 -29.66
C GLN A 296 -24.99 -15.12 -29.46
N HIS A 297 -24.89 -14.14 -28.57
CA HIS A 297 -23.61 -13.53 -28.22
C HIS A 297 -22.63 -14.61 -27.71
N PRO A 298 -21.38 -14.65 -28.21
CA PRO A 298 -20.45 -15.76 -27.92
C PRO A 298 -20.13 -15.90 -26.42
N SER A 299 -20.14 -14.80 -25.66
CA SER A 299 -19.97 -14.85 -24.20
C SER A 299 -21.14 -15.56 -23.52
N LEU A 300 -22.37 -15.37 -23.99
CA LEU A 300 -23.54 -16.04 -23.40
C LEU A 300 -23.49 -17.55 -23.67
N VAL A 301 -23.16 -17.94 -24.91
CA VAL A 301 -22.98 -19.34 -25.28
C VAL A 301 -21.92 -20.01 -24.43
N LYS A 302 -20.76 -19.35 -24.27
CA LYS A 302 -19.68 -19.82 -23.39
C LYS A 302 -20.18 -20.02 -21.96
N MET A 303 -20.99 -19.10 -21.46
CA MET A 303 -21.45 -19.10 -20.07
C MET A 303 -22.55 -20.10 -19.77
N GLU A 304 -23.50 -20.24 -20.68
CA GLU A 304 -24.51 -21.27 -20.62
C GLU A 304 -23.86 -22.65 -20.61
N LEU A 305 -22.87 -22.88 -21.47
CA LEU A 305 -22.11 -24.13 -21.50
C LEU A 305 -21.30 -24.38 -20.22
N LEU A 306 -20.62 -23.37 -19.68
CA LEU A 306 -19.83 -23.52 -18.46
C LEU A 306 -20.69 -23.77 -17.23
N ILE A 307 -21.84 -23.11 -17.12
CA ILE A 307 -22.76 -23.34 -16.01
C ILE A 307 -23.42 -24.70 -16.16
N GLN A 308 -23.86 -25.08 -17.36
CA GLN A 308 -24.46 -26.40 -17.55
C GLN A 308 -23.44 -27.53 -17.33
N ALA A 309 -22.16 -27.32 -17.67
CA ALA A 309 -21.07 -28.23 -17.31
C ALA A 309 -20.83 -28.33 -15.80
N HIS A 310 -21.11 -27.26 -15.04
CA HIS A 310 -21.09 -27.28 -13.58
C HIS A 310 -22.23 -28.15 -13.04
N LEU A 311 -23.45 -27.93 -13.54
CA LEU A 311 -24.66 -28.62 -13.09
C LEU A 311 -24.61 -30.13 -13.39
N THR A 312 -24.10 -30.50 -14.56
CA THR A 312 -23.93 -31.90 -15.02
C THR A 312 -22.69 -32.60 -14.49
N ARG A 313 -21.86 -31.91 -13.69
CA ARG A 313 -20.58 -32.40 -13.12
C ARG A 313 -19.54 -32.80 -14.17
N GLU A 314 -19.65 -32.36 -15.41
CA GLU A 314 -18.70 -32.63 -16.50
C GLU A 314 -17.48 -31.69 -16.53
N SER A 315 -17.24 -30.96 -15.43
CA SER A 315 -16.13 -30.00 -15.31
C SER A 315 -14.71 -30.59 -15.51
N PHE A 316 -14.55 -31.92 -15.48
CA PHE A 316 -13.28 -32.61 -15.75
C PHE A 316 -12.82 -32.51 -17.20
N ALA A 317 -13.74 -32.29 -18.15
CA ALA A 317 -13.42 -32.19 -19.59
C ALA A 317 -12.87 -30.81 -20.01
N LEU A 318 -12.73 -29.85 -19.07
CA LEU A 318 -12.36 -28.48 -19.37
C LEU A 318 -10.86 -28.29 -19.63
N THR A 319 -10.54 -27.59 -20.72
CA THR A 319 -9.17 -27.16 -21.07
C THR A 319 -8.64 -26.18 -20.00
N PRO A 320 -7.33 -26.16 -19.67
CA PRO A 320 -6.76 -25.30 -18.62
C PRO A 320 -7.09 -23.80 -18.75
N ALA A 321 -7.28 -23.31 -19.99
CA ALA A 321 -7.71 -21.95 -20.27
C ALA A 321 -9.16 -21.68 -19.83
N LEU A 322 -10.09 -22.59 -20.15
CA LEU A 322 -11.50 -22.52 -19.73
C LEU A 322 -11.65 -22.74 -18.23
N VAL A 323 -10.80 -23.54 -17.61
CA VAL A 323 -10.83 -23.75 -16.14
C VAL A 323 -10.61 -22.43 -15.38
N LYS A 324 -9.82 -21.50 -15.92
CA LYS A 324 -9.66 -20.16 -15.31
C LYS A 324 -10.96 -19.38 -15.36
N ASP A 325 -11.61 -19.36 -16.51
CA ASP A 325 -12.84 -18.60 -16.74
C ASP A 325 -14.01 -19.24 -15.97
N TYR A 326 -14.06 -20.57 -15.90
CA TYR A 326 -14.99 -21.34 -15.06
C TYR A 326 -14.86 -20.99 -13.56
N ARG A 327 -13.64 -20.88 -13.04
CA ARG A 327 -13.45 -20.44 -11.64
C ARG A 327 -13.93 -19.00 -11.43
N HIS A 328 -13.65 -18.13 -12.39
CA HIS A 328 -14.07 -16.74 -12.29
C HIS A 328 -15.59 -16.59 -12.34
N MET A 329 -16.25 -17.35 -13.21
CA MET A 329 -17.72 -17.49 -13.22
C MET A 329 -18.22 -17.91 -11.84
N LEU A 330 -17.65 -18.99 -11.27
CA LEU A 330 -18.06 -19.45 -9.94
C LEU A 330 -17.93 -18.30 -8.95
N GLU A 331 -16.75 -17.66 -8.80
CA GLU A 331 -16.54 -16.54 -7.88
C GLU A 331 -17.59 -15.42 -7.95
N LEU A 332 -18.14 -15.14 -9.13
CA LEU A 332 -19.18 -14.13 -9.36
C LEU A 332 -20.60 -14.64 -9.08
N ALA A 333 -20.86 -15.92 -9.33
CA ALA A 333 -22.18 -16.54 -9.23
C ALA A 333 -22.94 -16.31 -7.91
N PRO A 334 -22.35 -16.42 -6.70
CA PRO A 334 -23.11 -16.23 -5.47
C PRO A 334 -23.65 -14.80 -5.33
N ARG A 335 -22.87 -13.79 -5.77
CA ARG A 335 -23.28 -12.38 -5.72
C ARG A 335 -24.42 -12.10 -6.70
N LEU A 336 -24.29 -12.63 -7.91
CA LEU A 336 -25.31 -12.49 -8.94
C LEU A 336 -26.61 -13.20 -8.57
N LEU A 337 -26.50 -14.35 -7.91
CA LEU A 337 -27.66 -15.13 -7.48
C LEU A 337 -28.38 -14.45 -6.31
N GLU A 338 -27.64 -13.85 -5.37
CA GLU A 338 -28.24 -13.04 -4.29
C GLU A 338 -29.07 -11.87 -4.85
N GLU A 339 -28.53 -11.14 -5.83
CA GLU A 339 -29.28 -10.04 -6.48
C GLU A 339 -30.46 -10.56 -7.29
N LEU A 340 -30.32 -11.71 -7.97
CA LEU A 340 -31.43 -12.33 -8.70
C LEU A 340 -32.59 -12.72 -7.75
N VAL A 341 -32.26 -13.25 -6.56
CA VAL A 341 -33.25 -13.61 -5.53
C VAL A 341 -33.94 -12.36 -4.99
N LYS A 342 -33.23 -11.24 -4.79
CA LYS A 342 -33.84 -9.97 -4.35
C LYS A 342 -34.82 -9.38 -5.36
N VAL A 343 -34.61 -9.62 -6.65
CA VAL A 343 -35.50 -9.17 -7.73
C VAL A 343 -36.82 -9.97 -7.73
N GLN A 344 -36.85 -11.17 -7.15
CA GLN A 344 -38.02 -12.04 -7.14
C GLN A 344 -38.78 -11.97 -5.80
N ASP A 345 -40.01 -11.45 -5.81
CA ASP A 345 -40.88 -11.46 -4.63
C ASP A 345 -41.19 -12.90 -4.17
N CYS A 346 -41.30 -13.08 -2.83
CA CYS A 346 -41.22 -14.31 -2.03
C CYS A 346 -41.91 -15.63 -2.48
N ILE A 347 -42.71 -15.66 -3.55
CA ILE A 347 -43.59 -16.80 -3.88
C ILE A 347 -42.87 -17.94 -4.63
N SER A 348 -41.70 -17.69 -5.22
CA SER A 348 -40.90 -18.68 -5.99
C SER A 348 -39.55 -19.01 -5.33
N LEU A 349 -39.41 -18.72 -4.03
CA LEU A 349 -38.18 -18.95 -3.28
C LEU A 349 -37.77 -20.43 -3.23
N PHE A 350 -38.71 -21.37 -3.28
CA PHE A 350 -38.44 -22.80 -3.07
C PHE A 350 -37.65 -23.44 -4.23
N GLU A 351 -37.96 -23.09 -5.49
CA GLU A 351 -37.21 -23.59 -6.66
C GLU A 351 -35.91 -22.83 -6.90
N LEU A 352 -35.86 -21.54 -6.53
CA LEU A 352 -34.62 -20.80 -6.48
C LEU A 352 -33.69 -21.36 -5.41
N LEU A 353 -34.21 -21.71 -4.22
CA LEU A 353 -33.46 -22.39 -3.17
C LEU A 353 -32.97 -23.77 -3.61
N SER A 354 -33.76 -24.55 -4.34
CA SER A 354 -33.30 -25.86 -4.83
C SER A 354 -32.18 -25.71 -5.87
N LEU A 355 -32.27 -24.75 -6.80
CA LEU A 355 -31.19 -24.40 -7.72
C LEU A 355 -29.95 -23.89 -6.97
N LEU A 356 -30.14 -23.07 -5.94
CA LEU A 356 -29.07 -22.53 -5.10
C LEU A 356 -28.41 -23.64 -4.26
N ILE A 357 -29.18 -24.60 -3.75
CA ILE A 357 -28.69 -25.79 -3.04
C ILE A 357 -27.94 -26.71 -4.00
N VAL A 358 -28.41 -26.95 -5.22
CA VAL A 358 -27.70 -27.76 -6.23
C VAL A 358 -26.39 -27.09 -6.63
N PHE A 359 -26.42 -25.78 -6.85
CA PHE A 359 -25.23 -25.00 -7.20
C PHE A 359 -24.22 -24.94 -6.03
N LEU A 360 -24.67 -24.74 -4.80
CA LEU A 360 -23.81 -24.73 -3.60
C LEU A 360 -23.32 -26.12 -3.18
N SER A 361 -24.14 -27.15 -3.30
CA SER A 361 -23.77 -28.54 -2.99
C SER A 361 -22.65 -29.02 -3.91
N ASN A 362 -22.74 -28.71 -5.21
CA ASN A 362 -21.67 -28.97 -6.17
C ASN A 362 -20.44 -28.06 -5.97
N TRP A 363 -20.62 -26.86 -5.41
CA TRP A 363 -19.51 -25.97 -5.06
C TRP A 363 -18.67 -26.50 -3.89
N GLN A 364 -19.31 -27.04 -2.86
CA GLN A 364 -18.64 -27.51 -1.64
C GLN A 364 -17.72 -28.72 -1.93
N GLU A 365 -18.06 -29.55 -2.93
CA GLU A 365 -17.19 -30.62 -3.45
C GLU A 365 -15.94 -30.11 -4.21
N LEU A 366 -15.95 -28.88 -4.74
CA LEU A 366 -14.86 -28.28 -5.51
C LEU A 366 -13.89 -27.43 -4.66
N CYS A 367 -14.33 -27.00 -3.47
CA CYS A 367 -13.53 -26.27 -2.49
C CYS A 367 -12.83 -27.18 -1.46
N LEU A 368 -13.18 -28.47 -1.40
CA LEU A 368 -12.50 -29.56 -0.67
C LEU A 368 -11.51 -30.31 -1.58
#